data_AF-A0A7Y5ATU0-F1
#
_entry.id   AF-A0A7Y5ATU0-F1
#
_cell.length_a   1.000
_cell.length_b   1.000
_cell.length_c   1.000
_cell.angle_alpha   90.00
_cell.angle_beta   90.00
_cell.angle_gamma   90.00
#
_symmetry.space_group_name_H-M   'P 1'
#
loop_
_entity.id
_entity.type
_entity.pdbx_description
1 polymer ?
#
loop_
_entity_poly.entity_id
_entity_poly.type
_entity_poly.pdbx_seq_one_letter_code
_entity_poly.pdbx_strand_id
1 'polypeptide(L)' 'MTRQYKLPKRWFNKGLVYAGLFGVVFQLCAFVFSWWHGFALHGGWWLMLLAPGLCIASGMLPSLQLQQEQE' A
#
# COMPACT_ATOMS: atom_id res chain seq x y z
N MET A 1 19.45 16.92 3.38
CA MET A 1 18.77 16.18 2.30
C MET A 1 17.26 16.27 2.50
N THR A 2 16.62 17.32 1.98
CA THR A 2 15.16 17.41 1.90
C THR A 2 14.69 16.45 0.81
N ARG A 3 14.25 15.23 1.19
CA ARG A 3 13.60 14.30 0.26
C ARG A 3 12.31 14.95 -0.22
N GLN A 4 12.35 15.53 -1.43
CA GLN A 4 11.17 16.01 -2.13
C GLN A 4 10.29 14.79 -2.43
N TYR A 5 9.13 14.69 -1.77
CA TYR A 5 8.11 13.68 -2.09
C TYR A 5 7.47 14.04 -3.44
N LYS A 6 8.20 13.82 -4.53
CA LYS A 6 7.63 13.91 -5.89
C LYS A 6 6.79 12.67 -6.13
N LEU A 7 5.51 12.87 -6.48
CA LEU A 7 4.67 11.79 -7.01
C LEU A 7 5.35 11.17 -8.24
N PRO A 8 5.40 9.84 -8.35
CA PRO A 8 6.03 9.18 -9.49
C PRO A 8 5.38 9.61 -10.81
N LYS A 9 6.17 9.94 -11.83
CA LYS A 9 5.66 10.29 -13.17
C LYS A 9 5.23 9.04 -13.93
N ARG A 10 5.86 7.88 -13.73
CA ARG A 10 5.50 6.63 -14.42
C ARG A 10 4.19 6.05 -13.88
N TRP A 11 3.35 5.62 -14.82
CA TRP A 11 2.05 5.03 -14.55
C TRP A 11 2.12 3.76 -13.69
N PHE A 12 3.19 2.96 -13.84
CA PHE A 12 3.37 1.71 -13.07
C PHE A 12 3.58 1.97 -11.57
N ASN A 13 4.46 2.92 -11.22
CA ASN A 13 4.72 3.30 -9.84
C ASN A 13 3.49 3.96 -9.20
N LYS A 14 2.75 4.78 -9.95
CA LYS A 14 1.43 5.29 -9.52
C LYS A 14 0.45 4.16 -9.27
N GLY A 15 0.37 3.18 -10.18
CA GLY A 15 -0.48 2.00 -10.05
C GLY A 15 -0.18 1.22 -8.77
N LEU A 16 1.09 1.03 -8.43
CA LEU A 16 1.52 0.38 -7.18
C LEU A 16 1.07 1.16 -5.94
N VAL A 17 1.21 2.49 -5.93
CA VAL A 17 0.71 3.31 -4.80
C VAL A 17 -0.81 3.19 -4.67
N TYR A 18 -1.56 3.32 -5.76
CA TYR A 18 -3.03 3.22 -5.71
C TYR A 18 -3.51 1.82 -5.36
N ALA A 19 -2.88 0.78 -5.88
CA ALA A 19 -3.19 -0.62 -5.55
C ALA A 19 -2.92 -0.90 -4.06
N GLY A 20 -1.82 -0.39 -3.53
CA GLY A 20 -1.52 -0.48 -2.10
C GLY A 20 -2.54 0.30 -1.26
N LEU A 21 -2.87 1.53 -1.64
CA LEU A 21 -3.88 2.33 -0.93
C LEU A 21 -5.26 1.66 -0.93
N PHE A 22 -5.66 1.11 -2.08
CA PHE A 22 -6.89 0.33 -2.22
C PHE A 22 -6.88 -0.89 -1.30
N GLY A 23 -5.77 -1.63 -1.25
CA GLY A 23 -5.61 -2.76 -0.35
C GLY A 23 -5.74 -2.38 1.13
N VAL A 24 -5.17 -1.24 1.57
CA VAL A 24 -5.34 -0.75 2.95
C VAL A 24 -6.80 -0.43 3.26
N VAL A 25 -7.48 0.29 2.36
CA VAL A 25 -8.90 0.67 2.54
C VAL A 25 -9.80 -0.56 2.57
N PHE A 26 -9.56 -1.51 1.67
CA PHE A 26 -10.30 -2.77 1.63
C PHE A 26 -10.10 -3.59 2.92
N GLN A 27 -8.86 -3.66 3.42
CA GLN A 27 -8.55 -4.32 4.68
C GLN A 27 -9.30 -3.65 5.84
N LEU A 28 -9.30 -2.31 5.93
CA LEU A 28 -10.05 -1.58 6.95
C LEU A 28 -11.57 -1.83 6.86
N CYS A 29 -12.13 -1.87 5.65
CA CYS A 29 -13.54 -2.24 5.45
C CYS A 29 -13.81 -3.68 5.93
N ALA A 30 -12.92 -4.63 5.64
CA ALA A 30 -13.04 -6.00 6.14
C ALA A 30 -12.97 -6.07 7.67
N PHE A 31 -12.17 -5.20 8.32
CA PHE A 31 -12.17 -5.06 9.78
C PHE A 31 -13.53 -4.69 10.31
N VAL A 32 -14.07 -3.58 9.79
CA VAL A 32 -15.30 -2.96 10.28
C VAL A 32 -16.45 -3.93 10.03
N PHE A 33 -16.44 -4.62 8.89
CA PHE A 33 -17.41 -5.65 8.57
C PHE A 33 -17.35 -6.84 9.54
N SER A 34 -16.16 -7.39 9.79
CA SER A 34 -15.99 -8.49 10.76
C SER A 34 -16.33 -8.07 12.18
N TRP A 35 -15.94 -6.85 12.57
CA TRP A 35 -16.29 -6.26 13.87
C TRP A 35 -17.81 -6.14 14.04
N TRP A 36 -18.51 -5.67 13.00
CA TRP A 36 -19.95 -5.53 13.00
C TRP A 36 -20.68 -6.89 13.07
N HIS A 37 -20.17 -7.91 12.38
CA HIS A 37 -20.76 -9.25 12.36
C HIS A 37 -20.29 -10.16 13.50
N GLY A 38 -19.41 -9.68 14.39
CA GLY A 38 -18.88 -10.47 15.50
C GLY A 38 -17.96 -11.62 15.06
N PHE A 39 -17.41 -11.57 13.85
CA PHE A 39 -16.45 -12.56 13.39
C PHE A 39 -15.07 -12.28 13.99
N ALA A 40 -14.46 -13.33 14.56
CA ALA A 40 -13.07 -13.27 14.97
C ALA A 40 -12.19 -13.07 13.74
N LEU A 41 -11.46 -11.95 13.71
CA LEU A 41 -10.45 -11.72 12.70
C LEU A 41 -9.28 -12.70 12.88
N HIS A 42 -8.88 -13.35 11.79
CA HIS A 42 -7.72 -14.24 11.78
C HIS A 42 -6.52 -13.54 12.41
N GLY A 43 -5.79 -14.20 13.32
CA GLY A 43 -4.67 -13.57 14.05
C GLY A 43 -3.55 -12.99 13.16
N GLY A 44 -3.48 -13.40 11.88
CA GLY A 44 -2.58 -12.85 10.86
C GLY A 44 -3.17 -11.73 10.00
N TRP A 45 -4.31 -11.15 10.35
CA TRP A 45 -5.01 -10.11 9.57
C TRP A 45 -4.12 -8.90 9.22
N TRP A 46 -3.17 -8.58 10.10
CA TRP A 46 -2.25 -7.47 9.96
C TRP A 46 -1.10 -7.80 9.00
N LEU A 47 -0.79 -9.09 8.78
CA LEU A 47 0.19 -9.51 7.77
C LEU A 47 -0.28 -9.17 6.37
N MET A 48 -1.59 -9.20 6.13
CA MET A 48 -2.17 -8.77 4.86
C MET A 48 -1.98 -7.26 4.61
N LEU A 49 -1.64 -6.44 5.62
CA LEU A 49 -1.24 -5.03 5.41
C LEU A 49 0.19 -4.89 4.89
N LEU A 50 1.02 -5.93 4.99
CA LEU A 50 2.40 -5.87 4.48
C LEU A 50 2.44 -5.75 2.96
N ALA A 51 1.59 -6.50 2.25
CA ALA A 51 1.52 -6.43 0.78
C ALA A 51 1.14 -5.02 0.27
N PRO A 52 0.05 -4.37 0.72
CA PRO A 52 -0.26 -3.01 0.32
C PRO A 52 0.76 -1.99 0.84
N GLY A 53 1.33 -2.21 2.03
CA GLY A 53 2.42 -1.38 2.55
C GLY A 53 3.67 -1.43 1.65
N LEU A 54 4.05 -2.61 1.18
CA LEU A 54 5.15 -2.82 0.23
C LEU A 54 4.84 -2.20 -1.14
N CYS A 55 3.59 -2.25 -1.61
CA CYS A 55 3.17 -1.59 -2.85
C CYS A 55 3.27 -0.06 -2.75
N ILE A 56 2.83 0.54 -1.64
CA ILE A 56 2.97 1.98 -1.38
C ILE A 56 4.45 2.35 -1.28
N ALA A 57 5.22 1.59 -0.50
CA ALA A 57 6.65 1.81 -0.32
C ALA A 57 7.42 1.70 -1.65
N SER A 58 7.10 0.70 -2.47
CA SER A 58 7.72 0.50 -3.79
C SER A 58 7.37 1.62 -4.77
N GLY A 59 6.13 2.13 -4.73
CA GLY A 59 5.76 3.26 -5.58
C GLY A 59 6.33 4.62 -5.13
N MET A 60 6.50 4.83 -3.82
CA MET A 60 6.96 6.10 -3.23
C MET A 60 8.47 6.21 -3.02
N LEU A 61 9.17 5.12 -2.66
CA LEU A 61 10.61 5.16 -2.39
C LEU A 61 11.38 4.93 -3.70
N PRO A 62 12.18 5.89 -4.18
CA PRO A 62 12.92 5.74 -5.44
C PRO A 62 13.93 4.58 -5.40
N SER A 63 14.37 4.17 -4.21
CA SER A 63 15.24 3.00 -4.02
C SER A 63 14.51 1.65 -4.10
N LEU A 64 13.18 1.62 -3.94
CA LEU A 64 12.35 0.41 -4.04
C LEU A 64 11.41 0.43 -5.25
N GLN A 65 11.51 1.46 -6.10
CA GLN A 65 10.80 1.50 -7.36
C GLN A 65 11.31 0.37 -8.24
N LEU A 66 10.42 -0.58 -8.52
CA LEU A 66 10.65 -1.69 -9.45
C LEU A 66 11.05 -1.17 -10.83
N GLN A 67 10.55 0.00 -11.19
CA GLN A 67 10.97 0.77 -12.35
C GLN A 67 11.56 2.10 -11.88
N GLN A 68 12.89 2.14 -11.74
CA GLN A 68 13.60 3.36 -11.36
C GLN A 68 13.34 4.45 -12.39
N GLU A 69 12.72 5.53 -11.95
CA GLU A 69 12.76 6.80 -12.68
C GLU A 69 14.17 7.35 -12.52
N GLN A 70 14.99 7.24 -13.57
CA GLN A 70 16.19 8.06 -13.70
C GLN A 70 15.72 9.52 -13.73
N GLU A 71 16.12 10.29 -12.72
CA GLU A 71 15.86 11.72 -12.62
C GLU A 71 16.46 12.48 -13.81
#